data_AF-A0A4S4EYX1-F1
#
_entry.id   AF-A0A4S4EYX1-F1
#
_cell.length_a   1.000
_cell.length_b   1.000
_cell.length_c   1.000
_cell.angle_alpha   90.00
_cell.angle_beta   90.00
_cell.angle_gamma   90.00
#
_symmetry.space_group_name_H-M   'P 1'
#
loop_
_entity.id
_entity.type
_entity.pdbx_description
1 polymer ?
#
loop_
_entity_poly.entity_id
_entity_poly.type
_entity_poly.pdbx_seq_one_letter_code
_entity_poly.pdbx_strand_id
1 'polypeptide(L)'
;MFPKKAVDILKEIRDLSGILAGMTKEFNIDKFLAVFLDSFLEYSSSDELCHFTLLAIIETVSVKHFVDRIVSKLLYSCMRLSQRKNELISSESGSWAKQILDSINKSYPAEFLGAVHKFLEDAKVQSKNEDSIYEILCRTLDGNLDLSVEVSDSKIWFALEHPKVLNVGLNN
;
A
#
# COMPACT_ATOMS: atom_id res chain seq x y z
N MET A 1 17.43 -1.52 -2.13
CA MET A 1 16.66 -1.37 -3.38
C MET A 1 17.57 -1.61 -4.56
N PHE A 2 17.01 -2.11 -5.66
CA PHE A 2 17.69 -2.20 -6.94
C PHE A 2 17.80 -0.81 -7.60
N PRO A 3 18.87 -0.56 -8.38
CA PRO A 3 18.95 0.61 -9.24
C PRO A 3 17.78 0.62 -10.24
N LYS A 4 17.27 1.82 -10.59
CA LYS A 4 16.15 1.96 -11.55
C LYS A 4 16.36 1.18 -12.85
N LYS A 5 17.56 1.27 -13.44
CA LYS A 5 17.91 0.52 -14.66
C LYS A 5 17.75 -1.00 -14.52
N ALA A 6 18.01 -1.55 -13.34
CA ALA A 6 17.78 -2.98 -13.10
C ALA A 6 16.28 -3.30 -13.02
N VAL A 7 15.49 -2.44 -12.35
CA VAL A 7 14.02 -2.59 -12.31
C VAL A 7 13.42 -2.50 -13.72
N ASP A 8 13.92 -1.58 -14.54
CA ASP A 8 13.45 -1.42 -15.93
C ASP A 8 13.72 -2.65 -16.79
N ILE A 9 14.79 -3.41 -16.50
CA ILE A 9 15.04 -4.69 -17.17
C ILE A 9 14.16 -5.79 -16.57
N LEU A 10 14.04 -5.84 -15.24
CA LEU A 10 13.31 -6.89 -14.54
C LEU A 10 11.83 -6.88 -14.87
N LYS A 11 11.19 -5.70 -14.92
CA LYS A 11 9.75 -5.57 -15.20
C LYS A 11 9.34 -6.03 -16.62
N GLU A 12 10.29 -6.12 -17.54
CA GLU A 12 10.07 -6.60 -18.93
C GLU A 12 10.13 -8.14 -19.03
N ILE A 13 10.53 -8.83 -17.95
CA ILE A 13 10.57 -10.30 -17.94
C ILE A 13 9.13 -10.82 -17.95
N ARG A 14 8.80 -11.56 -19.01
CA ARG A 14 7.51 -12.24 -19.12
C ARG A 14 7.35 -13.26 -17.99
N ASP A 15 6.17 -13.24 -17.37
CA ASP A 15 5.79 -14.16 -16.28
C ASP A 15 6.78 -14.12 -15.09
N LEU A 16 7.28 -12.92 -14.77
CA LEU A 16 8.21 -12.75 -13.66
C LEU A 16 7.64 -13.24 -12.31
N SER A 17 6.34 -13.04 -12.07
CA SER A 17 5.67 -13.51 -10.85
C SER A 17 5.66 -15.04 -10.78
N GLY A 18 5.40 -15.73 -11.90
CA GLY A 18 5.48 -17.19 -12.00
C GLY A 18 6.90 -17.72 -11.77
N ILE A 19 7.90 -17.06 -12.36
CA ILE A 19 9.31 -17.40 -12.14
C ILE A 19 9.68 -17.27 -10.66
N LEU A 20 9.34 -16.15 -10.01
CA LEU A 20 9.59 -15.94 -8.60
C LEU A 20 8.89 -16.99 -7.72
N ALA A 21 7.64 -17.35 -8.06
CA ALA A 21 6.90 -18.40 -7.36
C ALA A 21 7.51 -19.80 -7.56
N GLY A 22 8.17 -20.06 -8.69
CA GLY A 22 8.98 -21.25 -8.89
C GLY A 22 10.22 -21.23 -8.00
N MET A 23 10.94 -20.10 -8.00
CA MET A 23 12.17 -19.94 -7.22
C MET A 23 11.96 -20.10 -5.71
N THR A 24 10.86 -19.60 -5.14
CA THR A 24 10.57 -19.76 -3.70
C THR A 24 10.36 -21.21 -3.26
N LYS A 25 10.03 -22.12 -4.19
CA LYS A 25 9.88 -23.55 -3.90
C LYS A 25 11.21 -24.28 -3.77
N GLU A 26 12.23 -23.80 -4.48
CA GLU A 26 13.53 -24.47 -4.58
C GLU A 26 14.62 -23.76 -3.77
N PHE A 27 14.48 -22.44 -3.56
CA PHE A 27 15.50 -21.60 -2.97
C PHE A 27 14.92 -20.67 -1.90
N ASN A 28 15.71 -20.42 -0.85
CA ASN A 28 15.42 -19.32 0.07
C ASN A 28 15.85 -17.99 -0.58
N ILE A 29 14.88 -17.31 -1.18
CA ILE A 29 15.07 -16.01 -1.83
C ILE A 29 14.52 -14.84 -1.02
N ASP A 30 14.25 -15.01 0.28
CA ASP A 30 13.54 -14.01 1.07
C ASP A 30 14.22 -12.64 1.09
N LYS A 31 15.55 -12.63 1.19
CA LYS A 31 16.35 -11.40 1.15
C LYS A 31 16.27 -10.73 -0.22
N PHE A 32 16.27 -11.51 -1.29
CA PHE A 32 16.11 -11.01 -2.64
C PHE A 32 14.70 -10.43 -2.82
N LEU A 33 13.66 -11.18 -2.43
CA LEU A 33 12.26 -10.74 -2.50
C LEU A 33 12.02 -9.46 -1.70
N ALA A 34 12.60 -9.33 -0.51
CA ALA A 34 12.48 -8.10 0.29
C ALA A 34 13.03 -6.88 -0.46
N VAL A 35 14.20 -7.00 -1.10
CA VAL A 35 14.80 -5.93 -1.89
C VAL A 35 14.01 -5.70 -3.18
N PHE A 36 13.50 -6.76 -3.78
CA PHE A 36 12.72 -6.73 -5.01
C PHE A 36 11.41 -5.98 -4.82
N LEU A 37 10.58 -6.41 -3.84
CA LEU A 37 9.30 -5.80 -3.49
C LEU A 37 9.47 -4.32 -3.14
N ASP A 38 10.48 -3.99 -2.34
CA ASP A 38 10.84 -2.60 -2.03
C ASP A 38 11.09 -1.75 -3.26
N SER A 39 11.74 -2.33 -4.28
CA SER A 39 12.14 -1.62 -5.48
C SER A 39 10.95 -1.35 -6.37
N PHE A 40 10.08 -2.36 -6.55
CA PHE A 40 8.86 -2.19 -7.32
C PHE A 40 7.91 -1.21 -6.64
N LEU A 41 7.73 -1.33 -5.32
CA LEU A 41 6.89 -0.44 -4.53
C LEU A 41 7.26 1.05 -4.67
N GLU A 42 8.55 1.39 -4.67
CA GLU A 42 8.99 2.79 -4.85
C GLU A 42 8.59 3.35 -6.22
N TYR A 43 8.68 2.53 -7.27
CA TYR A 43 8.44 3.00 -8.63
C TYR A 43 6.97 2.88 -9.05
N SER A 44 6.14 2.10 -8.34
CA SER A 44 4.72 1.88 -8.66
C SER A 44 3.88 3.15 -8.75
N SER A 45 4.26 4.24 -8.07
CA SER A 45 3.53 5.51 -8.15
C SER A 45 3.71 6.26 -9.47
N SER A 46 4.72 5.91 -10.27
CA SER A 46 5.13 6.65 -11.49
C SER A 46 5.37 5.76 -12.70
N ASP A 47 5.32 4.44 -12.51
CA ASP A 47 5.63 3.44 -13.53
C ASP A 47 4.57 2.32 -13.48
N GLU A 48 3.66 2.35 -14.44
CA GLU A 48 2.49 1.47 -14.50
C GLU A 48 2.88 -0.02 -14.60
N LEU A 49 3.97 -0.33 -15.32
CA LEU A 49 4.47 -1.71 -15.40
C LEU A 49 5.03 -2.17 -14.05
N CYS A 50 5.66 -1.28 -13.27
CA CYS A 50 6.07 -1.62 -11.90
C CYS A 50 4.87 -1.88 -11.00
N HIS A 51 3.80 -1.08 -11.15
CA HIS A 51 2.53 -1.29 -10.44
C HIS A 51 1.89 -2.64 -10.76
N PHE A 52 1.68 -2.95 -12.04
CA PHE A 52 1.09 -4.24 -12.45
C PHE A 52 1.96 -5.44 -12.08
N THR A 53 3.29 -5.32 -12.21
CA THR A 53 4.20 -6.40 -11.81
C THR A 53 4.13 -6.66 -10.31
N LEU A 54 4.05 -5.61 -9.49
CA LEU A 54 3.93 -5.75 -8.04
C LEU A 54 2.61 -6.44 -7.65
N LEU A 55 1.50 -6.05 -8.26
CA LEU A 55 0.20 -6.71 -8.05
C LEU A 55 0.26 -8.19 -8.42
N ALA A 56 0.78 -8.51 -9.61
CA ALA A 56 0.94 -9.89 -10.05
C ALA A 56 1.79 -10.72 -9.08
N ILE A 57 2.83 -10.13 -8.49
CA ILE A 57 3.66 -10.80 -7.48
C ILE A 57 2.89 -11.03 -6.18
N ILE A 58 2.14 -10.05 -5.68
CA ILE A 58 1.32 -10.21 -4.47
C ILE A 58 0.30 -11.34 -4.63
N GLU A 59 -0.27 -11.47 -5.82
CA GLU A 59 -1.27 -12.49 -6.14
C GLU A 59 -0.68 -13.88 -6.41
N THR A 60 0.56 -13.97 -6.91
CA THR A 60 1.17 -15.24 -7.34
C THR A 60 2.19 -15.80 -6.35
N VAL A 61 2.97 -14.94 -5.70
CA VAL A 61 4.05 -15.31 -4.77
C VAL A 61 3.53 -15.20 -3.35
N SER A 62 3.86 -16.17 -2.50
CA SER A 62 3.56 -16.06 -1.07
C SER A 62 4.40 -14.94 -0.45
N VAL A 63 3.76 -13.79 -0.21
CA VAL A 63 4.41 -12.59 0.36
C VAL A 63 3.93 -12.30 1.78
N LYS A 64 3.28 -13.27 2.44
CA LYS A 64 2.73 -13.18 3.80
C LYS A 64 3.70 -12.53 4.79
N HIS A 65 4.96 -12.95 4.80
CA HIS A 65 5.98 -12.45 5.73
C HIS A 65 6.48 -11.02 5.40
N PHE A 66 6.11 -10.48 4.24
CA PHE A 66 6.46 -9.13 3.81
C PHE A 66 5.31 -8.14 3.95
N VAL A 67 4.09 -8.58 4.27
CA VAL A 67 2.89 -7.71 4.36
C VAL A 67 3.12 -6.51 5.26
N ASP A 68 3.64 -6.73 6.47
CA ASP A 68 3.96 -5.65 7.44
C ASP A 68 4.85 -4.56 6.82
N ARG A 69 5.90 -4.99 6.12
CA ARG A 69 6.87 -4.11 5.46
C ARG A 69 6.23 -3.34 4.31
N ILE A 70 5.47 -4.02 3.45
CA ILE A 70 4.85 -3.42 2.27
C ILE A 70 3.81 -2.39 2.71
N VAL A 71 2.90 -2.78 3.60
CA VAL A 71 1.83 -1.91 4.12
C VAL A 71 2.42 -0.69 4.81
N SER A 72 3.36 -0.88 5.74
CA SER A 72 3.97 0.24 6.47
C SER A 72 4.62 1.23 5.52
N LYS A 73 5.43 0.76 4.57
CA LYS A 73 6.09 1.64 3.59
C LYS A 73 5.09 2.41 2.74
N LEU A 74 4.04 1.73 2.30
CA LEU A 74 3.03 2.35 1.45
C LEU A 74 2.26 3.44 2.20
N LEU A 75 1.84 3.17 3.45
CA LEU A 75 1.17 4.16 4.30
C LEU A 75 2.09 5.35 4.62
N TYR A 76 3.38 5.11 4.89
CA TYR A 76 4.37 6.18 5.03
C TYR A 76 4.51 7.02 3.74
N SER A 77 4.52 6.38 2.57
CA SER A 77 4.55 7.08 1.29
C SER A 77 3.30 7.94 1.09
N CYS A 78 2.11 7.43 1.41
CA CYS A 78 0.87 8.22 1.40
C CYS A 78 0.97 9.45 2.32
N MET A 79 1.45 9.28 3.55
CA MET A 79 1.66 10.40 4.48
C MET A 79 2.68 11.43 3.97
N ARG A 80 3.74 10.99 3.29
CA ARG A 80 4.74 11.91 2.70
C ARG A 80 4.18 12.68 1.50
N LEU A 81 3.32 12.05 0.71
CA LEU A 81 2.69 12.68 -0.45
C LEU A 81 1.72 13.78 -0.02
N SER A 82 0.93 13.58 1.04
CA SER A 82 -0.01 14.59 1.54
C SER A 82 0.67 15.87 2.03
N GLN A 83 1.94 15.81 2.44
CA GLN A 83 2.73 16.98 2.86
C GLN A 83 3.21 17.83 1.67
N ARG A 84 3.26 17.27 0.45
CA ARG A 84 3.68 17.98 -0.76
C ARG A 84 2.47 18.67 -1.40
N LYS A 85 2.12 19.82 -0.83
CA LYS A 85 0.87 20.60 -1.02
C LYS A 85 0.56 21.12 -2.45
N ASN A 86 1.25 20.72 -3.52
CA ASN A 86 1.19 21.42 -4.83
C ASN A 86 0.96 20.57 -6.08
N GLU A 87 0.82 19.25 -5.99
CA GLU A 87 0.45 18.45 -7.17
C GLU A 87 -1.00 18.02 -7.05
N LEU A 88 -1.84 18.62 -7.88
CA LEU A 88 -3.21 18.19 -8.14
C LEU A 88 -3.14 16.73 -8.59
N ILE A 89 -3.43 15.81 -7.67
CA ILE A 89 -3.64 14.40 -7.96
C ILE A 89 -4.81 14.36 -8.95
N SER A 90 -4.52 14.07 -10.23
CA SER A 90 -5.56 13.96 -11.24
C SER A 90 -6.50 12.82 -10.86
N SER A 91 -7.81 13.05 -11.02
CA SER A 91 -8.88 12.12 -10.65
C SER A 91 -8.87 10.80 -11.42
N GLU A 92 -8.04 10.66 -12.47
CA GLU A 92 -7.82 9.40 -13.20
C GLU A 92 -6.82 8.46 -12.50
N SER A 93 -6.06 8.94 -11.49
CA SER A 93 -5.02 8.16 -10.78
C SER A 93 -5.50 7.54 -9.45
N GLY A 94 -6.73 7.02 -9.43
CA GLY A 94 -7.38 6.37 -8.27
C GLY A 94 -6.43 5.44 -7.50
N SER A 95 -5.81 6.02 -6.47
CA SER A 95 -4.63 5.62 -5.71
C SER A 95 -4.03 4.24 -6.04
N TRP A 96 -2.91 4.22 -6.78
CA TRP A 96 -2.05 3.04 -6.96
C TRP A 96 -1.77 2.32 -5.62
N ALA A 97 -1.63 3.09 -4.54
CA ALA A 97 -1.46 2.58 -3.19
C ALA A 97 -2.71 1.83 -2.71
N LYS A 98 -3.91 2.37 -2.94
CA LYS A 98 -5.17 1.68 -2.60
C LYS A 98 -5.27 0.34 -3.30
N GLN A 99 -4.99 0.27 -4.60
CA GLN A 99 -5.02 -1.00 -5.35
C GLN A 99 -4.05 -2.05 -4.79
N ILE A 100 -2.85 -1.64 -4.36
CA ILE A 100 -1.90 -2.54 -3.71
C ILE A 100 -2.44 -3.01 -2.36
N LEU A 101 -3.00 -2.10 -1.54
CA LEU A 101 -3.61 -2.46 -0.24
C LEU A 101 -4.81 -3.39 -0.41
N ASP A 102 -5.66 -3.15 -1.41
CA ASP A 102 -6.79 -4.01 -1.76
C ASP A 102 -6.31 -5.44 -2.09
N SER A 103 -5.29 -5.56 -2.94
CA SER A 103 -4.70 -6.85 -3.31
C SER A 103 -4.10 -7.60 -2.10
N ILE A 104 -3.43 -6.86 -1.20
CA ILE A 104 -2.90 -7.41 0.04
C ILE A 104 -4.02 -7.84 0.98
N ASN A 105 -5.02 -7.00 1.22
CA ASN A 105 -6.14 -7.30 2.11
C ASN A 105 -6.95 -8.51 1.60
N LYS A 106 -7.12 -8.62 0.28
CA LYS A 106 -7.76 -9.79 -0.35
C LYS A 106 -6.96 -11.08 -0.14
N SER A 107 -5.64 -11.01 -0.22
CA SER A 107 -4.76 -12.19 -0.18
C SER A 107 -4.31 -12.58 1.24
N TYR A 108 -4.19 -11.60 2.13
CA TYR A 108 -3.61 -11.70 3.48
C TYR A 108 -4.36 -10.80 4.48
N PRO A 109 -5.67 -10.99 4.70
CA PRO A 109 -6.49 -10.06 5.48
C PRO A 109 -6.01 -9.91 6.93
N ALA A 110 -5.58 -11.01 7.57
CA ALA A 110 -5.13 -10.98 8.95
C ALA A 110 -3.81 -10.22 9.11
N GLU A 111 -2.84 -10.48 8.22
CA GLU A 111 -1.54 -9.80 8.21
C GLU A 111 -1.69 -8.33 7.82
N PHE A 112 -2.61 -8.03 6.90
CA PHE A 112 -2.95 -6.67 6.52
C PHE A 112 -3.45 -5.86 7.70
N LEU A 113 -4.48 -6.36 8.40
CA LEU A 113 -5.04 -5.68 9.58
C LEU A 113 -3.99 -5.53 10.68
N GLY A 114 -3.20 -6.58 10.94
CA GLY A 114 -2.10 -6.51 11.90
C GLY A 114 -1.05 -5.45 11.54
N ALA A 115 -0.70 -5.33 10.25
CA ALA A 115 0.23 -4.32 9.76
C ALA A 115 -0.32 -2.89 9.88
N VAL A 116 -1.61 -2.71 9.56
CA VAL A 116 -2.30 -1.42 9.72
C VAL A 116 -2.33 -1.01 11.19
N HIS A 117 -2.73 -1.91 12.09
CA HIS A 117 -2.75 -1.67 13.53
C HIS A 117 -1.37 -1.24 14.04
N LYS A 118 -0.34 -2.03 13.72
CA LYS A 118 1.04 -1.74 14.14
C LYS A 118 1.54 -0.40 13.62
N PHE A 119 1.27 -0.09 12.34
CA PHE A 119 1.63 1.20 11.76
C PHE A 119 0.99 2.36 12.52
N LEU A 120 -0.31 2.25 12.83
CA LEU A 120 -1.03 3.30 13.56
C LEU A 120 -0.47 3.46 14.98
N GLU A 121 -0.19 2.37 15.70
CA GLU A 121 0.46 2.43 17.00
C GLU A 121 1.83 3.12 16.94
N ASP A 122 2.68 2.77 15.96
CA ASP A 122 3.97 3.41 15.76
C ASP A 122 3.81 4.92 15.45
N ALA A 123 2.81 5.28 14.65
CA ALA A 123 2.54 6.66 14.26
C ALA A 123 1.98 7.50 15.42
N LYS A 124 1.20 6.90 16.34
CA LYS A 124 0.75 7.55 17.59
C LYS A 124 1.91 7.89 18.51
N VAL A 125 2.89 6.99 18.63
CA VAL A 125 4.10 7.25 19.44
C VAL A 125 4.87 8.45 18.88
N GLN A 126 4.84 8.66 17.56
CA GLN A 126 5.57 9.74 16.91
C GLN A 126 4.78 11.05 16.75
N SER A 127 3.44 11.01 16.79
CA SER A 127 2.58 12.17 16.52
C SER A 127 1.56 12.40 17.65
N LYS A 128 1.44 13.64 18.14
CA LYS A 128 0.48 14.01 19.19
C LYS A 128 -0.98 14.09 18.72
N ASN A 129 -1.28 13.85 17.44
CA ASN A 129 -2.60 14.12 16.87
C ASN A 129 -3.07 12.97 15.96
N GLU A 130 -3.50 11.89 16.60
CA GLU A 130 -3.98 10.64 16.01
C GLU A 130 -5.10 10.83 14.96
N ASP A 131 -6.06 11.72 15.24
CA ASP A 131 -7.17 12.05 14.33
C ASP A 131 -6.67 12.59 12.98
N SER A 132 -5.50 13.25 12.96
CA SER A 132 -4.92 13.80 11.72
C SER A 132 -4.26 12.74 10.83
N ILE A 133 -3.75 11.64 11.40
CA ILE A 133 -3.11 10.56 10.61
C ILE A 133 -4.18 9.85 9.79
N TYR A 134 -5.28 9.50 10.45
CA TYR A 134 -6.41 8.84 9.82
C TYR A 134 -6.97 9.64 8.65
N GLU A 135 -7.27 10.92 8.88
CA GLU A 135 -7.83 11.80 7.85
C GLU A 135 -6.89 11.97 6.65
N ILE A 136 -5.58 12.05 6.91
CA ILE A 136 -4.56 12.13 5.86
C ILE A 136 -4.58 10.85 5.01
N LEU A 137 -4.59 9.68 5.64
CA LEU A 137 -4.55 8.40 4.93
C LEU A 137 -5.81 8.19 4.09
N CYS A 138 -7.00 8.41 4.65
CA CYS A 138 -8.24 8.28 3.90
C CYS A 138 -8.31 9.25 2.71
N ARG A 139 -7.95 10.52 2.92
CA ARG A 139 -7.89 11.50 1.83
C ARG A 139 -6.90 11.11 0.74
N THR A 140 -5.76 10.53 1.11
CA THR A 140 -4.73 10.14 0.16
C THR A 140 -5.11 8.86 -0.60
N LEU A 141 -5.77 7.90 0.07
CA LEU A 141 -6.14 6.62 -0.51
C LEU A 141 -7.42 6.69 -1.36
N ASP A 142 -8.43 7.44 -0.91
CA ASP A 142 -9.69 7.58 -1.63
C ASP A 142 -9.70 8.76 -2.60
N GLY A 143 -8.64 9.59 -2.60
CA GLY A 143 -8.62 10.84 -3.34
C GLY A 143 -9.59 11.88 -2.74
N ASN A 144 -9.72 13.03 -3.39
CA ASN A 144 -10.72 14.05 -3.03
C ASN A 144 -12.15 13.61 -3.40
N LEU A 145 -12.53 12.36 -3.13
CA LEU A 145 -13.93 11.97 -3.13
C LEU A 145 -14.58 12.76 -2.01
N ASP A 146 -15.53 13.64 -2.37
CA ASP A 146 -16.31 14.42 -1.43
C ASP A 146 -16.75 13.53 -0.27
N LEU A 147 -16.50 14.00 0.95
CA LEU A 147 -16.66 13.26 2.21
C LEU A 147 -18.10 12.77 2.47
N SER A 148 -19.03 12.96 1.53
CA SER A 148 -20.46 13.02 1.80
C SER A 148 -21.30 11.81 1.43
N VAL A 149 -20.86 10.73 0.74
CA VAL A 149 -21.85 9.69 0.35
C VAL A 149 -21.51 8.21 0.55
N GLU A 150 -20.27 7.72 0.55
CA GLU A 150 -20.04 6.28 0.77
C GLU A 150 -18.91 5.97 1.76
N VAL A 151 -19.14 4.94 2.58
CA VAL A 151 -18.10 4.33 3.42
C VAL A 151 -17.10 3.68 2.46
N SER A 152 -15.96 4.32 2.26
CA SER A 152 -14.89 3.77 1.44
C SER A 152 -14.16 2.62 2.14
N ASP A 153 -13.55 1.71 1.37
CA ASP A 153 -12.79 0.58 1.92
C ASP A 153 -11.70 1.03 2.90
N SER A 154 -11.06 2.18 2.63
CA SER A 154 -10.05 2.74 3.53
C SER A 154 -10.65 3.11 4.89
N LYS A 155 -11.85 3.71 4.91
CA LYS A 155 -12.57 4.00 6.16
C LYS A 155 -12.88 2.71 6.92
N ILE A 156 -13.22 1.62 6.23
CA ILE A 156 -13.47 0.32 6.86
C ILE A 156 -12.20 -0.24 7.50
N TRP A 157 -11.07 -0.23 6.80
CA TRP A 157 -9.81 -0.80 7.28
C TRP A 157 -9.34 -0.17 8.58
N PHE A 158 -9.50 1.14 8.68
CA PHE A 158 -9.03 1.92 9.80
C PHE A 158 -10.11 2.12 10.89
N ALA A 159 -11.40 1.95 10.59
CA ALA A 159 -12.50 2.04 11.56
C ALA A 159 -12.43 0.97 12.66
N LEU A 160 -11.85 -0.21 12.36
CA LEU A 160 -11.63 -1.27 13.33
C LEU A 160 -10.69 -0.82 14.47
N GLU A 161 -9.77 0.10 14.17
CA GLU A 161 -8.79 0.63 15.13
C GLU A 161 -9.27 1.94 15.78
N HIS A 162 -10.11 2.70 15.09
CA HIS A 162 -10.67 3.96 15.58
C HIS A 162 -12.17 4.07 15.27
N PRO A 163 -13.08 3.67 16.18
CA PRO A 163 -14.52 3.65 15.90
C PRO A 163 -15.13 5.02 15.51
N LYS A 164 -14.49 6.13 15.89
CA LYS A 164 -14.91 7.51 15.56
C LYS A 164 -14.85 7.82 14.07
N VAL A 165 -14.06 7.06 13.33
CA VAL A 165 -13.91 7.13 11.89
C VAL A 165 -15.24 7.01 11.13
N LEU A 166 -16.13 6.15 11.61
CA LEU A 166 -17.44 5.90 10.98
C LEU A 166 -18.44 7.04 11.26
N ASN A 167 -18.21 7.85 12.29
CA ASN A 167 -19.13 8.90 12.73
C ASN A 167 -18.97 10.23 11.98
N VAL A 168 -17.95 10.37 11.11
CA VAL A 168 -17.74 11.61 10.34
C VAL A 168 -18.71 11.72 9.15
N GLY A 169 -19.45 10.65 8.81
CA GLY A 169 -20.40 10.64 7.69
C GLY A 169 -21.90 10.67 8.05
N LEU A 170 -22.27 10.76 9.33
CA LEU A 170 -23.68 10.64 9.77
C LEU A 170 -24.29 11.92 10.37
N ASN A 171 -23.56 13.03 10.38
CA ASN A 171 -24.09 14.33 10.79
C ASN A 171 -24.08 15.30 9.61
N ASN A 172 -25.06 15.14 8.71
CA ASN A 172 -25.62 16.20 7.88
C ASN A 172 -27.09 15.87 7.59
#